data_AF-A0A256IPC8-F1
#
_entry.id   AF-A0A256IPC8-F1
#
_cell.length_a   1.000
_cell.length_b   1.000
_cell.length_c   1.000
_cell.angle_alpha   90.00
_cell.angle_beta   90.00
_cell.angle_gamma   90.00
#
_symmetry.space_group_name_H-M   'P 1'
#
loop_
_entity.id
_entity.type
_entity.pdbx_description
1 polymer ?
#
loop_
_entity_poly.entity_id
_entity_poly.type
_entity_poly.pdbx_seq_one_letter_code
_entity_poly.pdbx_strand_id
1 'polypeptide(L)'
;MLEQVYNWIDESDQDNWQIYLLLGALGVAFSEYAEIYFITGLLHSLDGTVVLVGYTVDELLISACQGSFIGILGSWMFSQGDSFFAFWTNSFNTKEVAVLIRVGLMTVLGVLGGLVIPDLIHSYAEFVVVQTFGLVILIGYSLVHTDIVDWNISNELPVICAGSILVGFPFLI
;
A
#
# COMPACT_ATOMS: atom_id res chain seq x y z
N MET A 1 -9.57 -29.13 13.98
CA MET A 1 -8.64 -27.98 14.16
C MET A 1 -9.05 -26.80 13.29
N LEU A 2 -9.21 -26.95 11.96
CA LEU A 2 -9.71 -25.87 11.09
C LEU A 2 -11.11 -25.36 11.46
N GLU A 3 -12.06 -26.23 11.82
CA GLU A 3 -13.40 -25.82 12.30
C GLU A 3 -13.37 -25.01 13.60
N GLN A 4 -12.41 -25.28 14.48
CA GLN A 4 -12.27 -24.54 15.75
C GLN A 4 -11.70 -23.14 15.51
N VAL A 5 -10.74 -23.02 14.60
CA VAL A 5 -10.22 -21.71 14.17
C VAL A 5 -11.32 -20.92 13.46
N TYR A 6 -12.11 -21.57 12.62
CA TYR A 6 -13.24 -20.93 11.93
C TYR A 6 -14.29 -20.40 12.93
N ASN A 7 -14.70 -21.19 13.92
CA ASN A 7 -15.66 -20.76 14.94
C ASN A 7 -15.11 -19.63 15.82
N TRP A 8 -13.81 -19.64 16.15
CA TRP A 8 -13.20 -18.54 16.91
C TRP A 8 -13.06 -17.24 16.11
N ILE A 9 -12.89 -17.34 14.80
CA ILE A 9 -12.90 -16.18 13.90
C ILE A 9 -14.32 -15.62 13.79
N ASP A 10 -15.33 -16.48 13.67
CA ASP A 10 -16.73 -16.05 13.55
C ASP A 10 -17.31 -15.47 14.86
N GLU A 11 -16.74 -15.84 16.02
CA GLU A 11 -17.05 -15.26 17.33
C GLU A 11 -16.28 -13.96 17.65
N SER A 12 -15.34 -13.53 16.79
CA SER A 12 -14.54 -12.32 17.00
C SER A 12 -15.32 -11.06 16.63
N ASP A 13 -15.11 -9.97 17.40
CA ASP A 13 -15.63 -8.62 17.12
C ASP A 13 -14.97 -7.93 15.89
N GLN A 14 -14.04 -8.62 15.26
CA GLN A 14 -13.25 -8.18 14.09
C GLN A 14 -13.83 -8.80 12.84
N ASP A 15 -13.75 -8.10 11.71
CA ASP A 15 -14.20 -8.68 10.45
C ASP A 15 -13.34 -9.88 10.05
N ASN A 16 -14.01 -10.99 9.70
CA ASN A 16 -13.37 -12.27 9.36
C ASN A 16 -12.21 -12.12 8.35
N TRP A 17 -12.33 -11.23 7.36
CA TRP A 17 -11.30 -11.02 6.34
C TRP A 17 -9.98 -10.45 6.91
N GLN A 18 -10.03 -9.63 7.95
CA GLN A 18 -8.86 -9.01 8.57
C GLN A 18 -8.03 -10.07 9.31
N ILE A 19 -8.71 -11.02 9.95
CA ILE A 19 -8.06 -12.13 10.64
C ILE A 19 -7.44 -13.11 9.63
N TYR A 20 -8.13 -13.41 8.52
CA TYR A 20 -7.56 -14.23 7.44
C TYR A 20 -6.32 -13.56 6.81
N LEU A 21 -6.36 -12.25 6.62
CA LEU A 21 -5.23 -11.48 6.13
C LEU A 21 -4.02 -11.56 7.08
N LEU A 22 -4.26 -11.41 8.39
CA LEU A 22 -3.21 -11.56 9.41
C LEU A 22 -2.63 -12.97 9.47
N LEU A 23 -3.48 -14.01 9.43
CA LEU A 23 -3.03 -15.39 9.39
C LEU A 23 -2.23 -15.71 8.12
N GLY A 24 -2.64 -15.17 6.98
CA GLY A 24 -1.90 -15.26 5.73
C GLY A 24 -0.51 -14.62 5.84
N ALA A 25 -0.45 -13.40 6.38
CA ALA A 25 0.81 -12.69 6.59
C ALA A 25 1.76 -13.44 7.53
N LEU A 26 1.25 -13.98 8.64
CA LEU A 26 2.03 -14.82 9.55
C LEU A 26 2.49 -16.12 8.88
N GLY A 27 1.65 -16.71 8.03
CA GLY A 27 2.00 -17.90 7.26
C GLY A 27 3.13 -17.64 6.28
N VAL A 28 3.09 -16.51 5.55
CA VAL A 28 4.16 -16.07 4.65
C VAL A 28 5.45 -15.84 5.43
N ALA A 29 5.40 -15.03 6.50
CA ALA A 29 6.56 -14.77 7.35
C ALA A 29 7.16 -16.06 7.94
N PHE A 30 6.34 -16.95 8.49
CA PHE A 30 6.84 -18.23 9.00
C PHE A 30 7.47 -19.09 7.90
N SER A 31 6.91 -19.07 6.69
CA SER A 31 7.42 -19.84 5.57
C SER A 31 8.77 -19.32 5.07
N GLU A 32 8.94 -18.00 5.06
CA GLU A 32 10.23 -17.36 4.78
C GLU A 32 11.26 -17.71 5.86
N TYR A 33 10.89 -17.59 7.14
CA TYR A 33 11.77 -17.93 8.27
C TYR A 33 12.20 -19.40 8.29
N ALA A 34 11.29 -20.31 7.93
CA ALA A 34 11.56 -21.74 7.89
C ALA A 34 12.18 -22.20 6.55
N GLU A 35 12.51 -21.27 5.64
CA GLU A 35 13.05 -21.53 4.30
C GLU A 35 12.25 -22.60 3.54
N ILE A 36 10.92 -22.53 3.60
CA ILE A 36 10.06 -23.51 2.92
C ILE A 36 10.15 -23.27 1.40
N TYR A 37 11.06 -23.98 0.74
CA TYR A 37 11.39 -23.86 -0.70
C TYR A 37 10.18 -23.77 -1.63
N PHE A 38 9.09 -24.49 -1.32
CA PHE A 38 7.88 -24.46 -2.14
C PHE A 38 7.19 -23.09 -2.10
N ILE A 39 7.09 -22.48 -0.91
CA ILE A 39 6.39 -21.21 -0.71
C ILE A 39 7.29 -20.07 -1.15
N THR A 40 8.56 -20.05 -0.73
CA THR A 40 9.52 -19.04 -1.19
C THR A 40 9.71 -19.08 -2.71
N GLY A 41 9.76 -20.28 -3.31
CA GLY A 41 9.79 -20.42 -4.77
C GLY A 41 8.51 -19.94 -5.47
N LEU A 42 7.35 -20.10 -4.85
CA LEU A 42 6.08 -19.57 -5.37
C LEU A 42 6.04 -18.04 -5.27
N LEU A 43 6.51 -17.47 -4.17
CA LEU A 43 6.63 -16.01 -3.98
C LEU A 43 7.60 -15.40 -5.01
N HIS A 44 8.74 -16.04 -5.23
CA HIS A 44 9.69 -15.60 -6.26
C HIS A 44 9.14 -15.76 -7.68
N SER A 45 8.31 -16.79 -7.92
CA SER A 45 7.62 -16.97 -9.20
C SER A 45 6.59 -15.86 -9.46
N LEU A 46 5.98 -15.30 -8.41
CA LEU A 46 5.00 -14.21 -8.54
C LEU A 46 5.65 -12.93 -9.07
N ASP A 47 6.88 -12.62 -8.66
CA ASP A 47 7.65 -11.43 -9.09
C ASP A 47 7.94 -11.39 -10.60
N GLY A 48 7.73 -12.50 -11.34
CA GLY A 48 7.89 -12.55 -12.80
C GLY A 48 6.65 -13.07 -13.54
N THR A 49 5.53 -13.27 -12.85
CA THR A 49 4.33 -13.84 -13.47
C THR A 49 3.64 -12.79 -14.32
N VAL A 50 3.50 -13.06 -15.63
CA VAL A 50 2.75 -12.20 -16.56
C VAL A 50 1.25 -12.45 -16.38
N VAL A 51 0.50 -11.40 -16.06
CA VAL A 51 -0.95 -11.48 -15.82
C VAL A 51 -1.76 -11.03 -17.03
N LEU A 52 -1.38 -9.91 -17.64
CA LEU A 52 -2.19 -9.26 -18.67
C LEU A 52 -1.30 -8.56 -19.71
N VAL A 53 -1.36 -8.98 -20.98
CA VAL A 53 -0.77 -8.26 -22.14
C VAL A 53 0.67 -7.77 -21.89
N GLY A 54 1.52 -8.63 -21.33
CA GLY A 54 2.93 -8.32 -21.07
C GLY A 54 3.23 -7.61 -19.75
N TYR A 55 2.22 -7.27 -18.94
CA TYR A 55 2.41 -6.74 -17.59
C TYR A 55 2.53 -7.86 -16.56
N THR A 56 3.48 -7.72 -15.64
CA THR A 56 3.74 -8.66 -14.54
C THR A 56 2.98 -8.29 -13.26
N VAL A 57 2.85 -9.24 -12.31
CA VAL A 57 2.13 -9.03 -11.04
C VAL A 57 2.75 -7.90 -10.21
N ASP A 58 4.09 -7.87 -10.15
CA ASP A 58 4.86 -6.83 -9.48
C ASP A 58 4.60 -5.45 -10.10
N GLU A 59 4.60 -5.33 -11.43
CA GLU A 59 4.29 -4.06 -12.11
C GLU A 59 2.89 -3.53 -11.77
N LEU A 60 1.90 -4.42 -11.71
CA LEU A 60 0.53 -4.06 -11.31
C LEU A 60 0.48 -3.57 -9.86
N LEU A 61 1.17 -4.26 -8.95
CA LEU A 61 1.22 -3.88 -7.54
C LEU A 61 2.00 -2.58 -7.31
N ILE A 62 3.11 -2.38 -8.01
CA ILE A 62 3.90 -1.16 -7.97
C ILE A 62 3.03 0.01 -8.48
N SER A 63 2.29 -0.18 -9.57
CA SER A 63 1.35 0.83 -10.06
C SER A 63 0.24 1.15 -9.04
N ALA A 64 -0.30 0.14 -8.36
CA ALA A 64 -1.26 0.35 -7.28
C ALA A 64 -0.65 1.14 -6.11
N CYS A 65 0.60 0.82 -5.73
CA CYS A 65 1.34 1.53 -4.68
C CYS A 65 1.57 3.00 -5.06
N GLN A 66 2.00 3.25 -6.30
CA GLN A 66 2.14 4.61 -6.86
C GLN A 66 0.84 5.39 -6.80
N GLY A 67 -0.26 4.77 -7.26
CA GLY A 67 -1.58 5.39 -7.26
C GLY A 67 -2.02 5.80 -5.86
N SER A 68 -1.85 4.91 -4.87
CA SER A 68 -2.17 5.19 -3.47
C SER A 68 -1.29 6.31 -2.89
N PHE A 69 0.02 6.31 -3.17
CA PHE A 69 0.94 7.35 -2.69
C PHE A 69 0.63 8.73 -3.28
N ILE A 70 0.41 8.81 -4.60
CA ILE A 70 0.00 10.05 -5.28
C ILE A 70 -1.36 10.51 -4.75
N GLY A 71 -2.28 9.58 -4.45
CA GLY A 71 -3.56 9.85 -3.82
C GLY A 71 -3.42 10.56 -2.47
N ILE A 72 -2.55 10.06 -1.58
CA ILE A 72 -2.28 10.69 -0.27
C ILE A 72 -1.70 12.08 -0.45
N LEU A 73 -0.65 12.20 -1.28
CA LEU A 73 0.01 13.49 -1.49
C LEU A 73 -0.95 14.51 -2.10
N GLY A 74 -1.76 14.08 -3.07
CA GLY A 74 -2.84 14.88 -3.64
C GLY A 74 -3.80 15.35 -2.56
N SER A 75 -4.41 14.42 -1.81
CA SER A 75 -5.34 14.75 -0.72
C SER A 75 -4.75 15.76 0.26
N TRP A 76 -3.51 15.58 0.69
CA TRP A 76 -2.85 16.46 1.63
C TRP A 76 -2.58 17.86 1.06
N MET A 77 -2.10 17.95 -0.18
CA MET A 77 -1.83 19.22 -0.85
C MET A 77 -3.11 20.00 -1.17
N PHE A 78 -4.21 19.31 -1.51
CA PHE A 78 -5.48 19.95 -1.83
C PHE A 78 -6.32 20.28 -0.61
N SER A 79 -6.25 19.48 0.45
CA SER A 79 -6.84 19.79 1.76
C SER A 79 -6.23 21.06 2.36
N GLN A 80 -4.91 21.26 2.16
CA GLN A 80 -4.23 22.51 2.52
C GLN A 80 -4.30 23.59 1.43
N GLY A 81 -5.00 23.36 0.32
CA GLY A 81 -4.92 24.17 -0.90
C GLY A 81 -5.28 25.65 -0.71
N ASP A 82 -6.23 25.98 0.16
CA ASP A 82 -6.56 27.39 0.40
C ASP A 82 -5.47 28.13 1.22
N SER A 83 -4.64 27.43 2.01
CA SER A 83 -3.57 28.04 2.83
C SER A 83 -2.18 27.92 2.18
N PHE A 84 -1.88 26.79 1.54
CA PHE A 84 -0.58 26.51 0.93
C PHE A 84 -0.37 27.31 -0.36
N PHE A 85 -1.40 27.44 -1.20
CA PHE A 85 -1.36 28.31 -2.39
C PHE A 85 -1.42 29.79 -2.02
N ALA A 86 -2.09 30.14 -0.90
CA ALA A 86 -2.10 31.51 -0.37
C ALA A 86 -0.74 31.93 0.22
N PHE A 87 -0.01 31.01 0.86
CA PHE A 87 1.31 31.28 1.43
C PHE A 87 2.37 31.60 0.38
N TRP A 88 2.35 30.91 -0.77
CA TRP A 88 3.40 31.11 -1.78
C TRP A 88 3.25 32.44 -2.53
N THR A 89 2.03 32.93 -2.75
CA THR A 89 1.85 34.00 -3.73
C THR A 89 0.51 34.73 -3.61
N ASN A 90 0.56 35.98 -3.15
CA ASN A 90 -0.51 36.99 -3.28
C ASN A 90 -0.93 37.31 -4.74
N SER A 91 -0.47 36.54 -5.74
CA SER A 91 -0.51 36.89 -7.17
C SER A 91 -1.41 35.99 -8.03
N PHE A 92 -1.91 34.86 -7.53
CA PHE A 92 -2.67 33.91 -8.35
C PHE A 92 -4.18 34.06 -8.19
N ASN A 93 -4.69 35.25 -8.52
CA ASN A 93 -6.12 35.56 -8.43
C ASN A 93 -6.91 35.15 -9.70
N THR A 94 -6.31 34.41 -10.63
CA THR A 94 -6.96 33.96 -11.87
C THR A 94 -7.08 32.44 -11.94
N LYS A 95 -8.23 31.98 -12.43
CA LYS A 95 -8.60 30.56 -12.49
C LYS A 95 -7.63 29.76 -13.37
N GLU A 96 -7.06 30.38 -14.41
CA GLU A 96 -6.11 29.70 -15.29
C GLU A 96 -4.81 29.33 -14.58
N VAL A 97 -4.31 30.18 -13.67
CA VAL A 97 -3.02 29.93 -13.03
C VAL A 97 -3.13 28.93 -11.89
N ALA A 98 -4.26 28.94 -11.17
CA ALA A 98 -4.56 27.88 -10.22
C ALA A 98 -4.60 26.50 -10.91
N VAL A 99 -5.22 26.39 -12.10
CA VAL A 99 -5.22 25.15 -12.88
C VAL A 99 -3.81 24.76 -13.31
N LEU A 100 -3.03 25.71 -13.85
CA LEU A 100 -1.67 25.45 -14.33
C LEU A 100 -0.78 24.88 -13.23
N ILE A 101 -0.84 25.46 -12.02
CA ILE A 101 -0.02 25.03 -10.89
C ILE A 101 -0.47 23.66 -10.39
N ARG A 102 -1.79 23.41 -10.27
CA ARG A 102 -2.31 22.13 -9.81
C ARG A 102 -1.95 20.99 -10.77
N VAL A 103 -2.17 21.19 -12.06
CA VAL A 103 -1.82 20.22 -13.11
C VAL A 103 -0.30 20.03 -13.15
N GLY A 104 0.48 21.11 -13.09
CA GLY A 104 1.93 21.05 -13.07
C GLY A 104 2.47 20.25 -11.89
N LEU A 105 1.99 20.51 -10.67
CA LEU A 105 2.39 19.78 -9.47
C LEU A 105 2.00 18.31 -9.52
N MET A 106 0.75 17.99 -9.90
CA MET A 106 0.34 16.59 -10.04
C MET A 106 1.13 15.86 -11.14
N THR A 107 1.51 16.55 -12.22
CA THR A 107 2.35 15.97 -13.27
C THR A 107 3.75 15.68 -12.73
N VAL A 108 4.36 16.61 -11.99
CA VAL A 108 5.69 16.40 -11.38
C VAL A 108 5.64 15.27 -10.37
N LEU A 109 4.62 15.22 -9.50
CA LEU A 109 4.43 14.13 -8.55
C LEU A 109 4.16 12.79 -9.25
N GLY A 110 3.40 12.79 -10.35
CA GLY A 110 3.16 11.60 -11.15
C GLY A 110 4.42 11.07 -11.81
N VAL A 111 5.27 11.96 -12.34
CA VAL A 111 6.56 11.58 -12.94
C VAL A 111 7.54 11.10 -11.87
N LEU A 112 7.66 11.81 -10.74
CA LEU A 112 8.50 11.38 -9.63
C LEU A 112 8.02 10.07 -9.03
N GLY A 113 6.72 9.89 -8.82
CA GLY A 113 6.15 8.62 -8.37
C GLY A 113 6.39 7.50 -9.38
N GLY A 114 6.21 7.80 -10.67
CA GLY A 114 6.42 6.89 -11.79
C GLY A 114 7.85 6.37 -11.91
N LEU A 115 8.84 7.19 -11.58
CA LEU A 115 10.26 6.85 -11.71
C LEU A 115 10.88 6.36 -10.39
N VAL A 116 10.58 7.04 -9.29
CA VAL A 116 11.27 6.81 -8.00
C VAL A 116 10.69 5.62 -7.24
N ILE A 117 9.37 5.43 -7.28
CA ILE A 117 8.73 4.35 -6.50
C ILE A 117 9.14 2.96 -6.99
N PRO A 118 9.13 2.65 -8.31
CA PRO A 118 9.58 1.35 -8.80
C PRO A 118 11.05 1.11 -8.49
N ASP A 119 11.91 2.10 -8.74
CA ASP A 119 13.34 2.00 -8.48
C ASP A 119 13.63 1.74 -6.98
N LEU A 120 12.93 2.42 -6.07
CA LEU A 120 13.04 2.16 -4.64
C LEU A 120 12.54 0.77 -4.28
N ILE A 121 11.39 0.36 -4.79
CA ILE A 121 10.82 -0.96 -4.48
C ILE A 121 11.78 -2.05 -4.97
N HIS A 122 12.20 -2.04 -6.24
CA HIS A 122 13.11 -3.06 -6.77
C HIS A 122 14.51 -3.02 -6.14
N SER A 123 14.97 -1.87 -5.64
CA SER A 123 16.28 -1.77 -4.99
C SER A 123 16.30 -2.29 -3.56
N TYR A 124 15.16 -2.32 -2.87
CA TYR A 124 15.08 -2.68 -1.46
C TYR A 124 14.25 -3.94 -1.19
N ALA A 125 13.36 -4.32 -2.10
CA ALA A 125 12.49 -5.48 -1.91
C ALA A 125 13.15 -6.76 -2.45
N GLU A 126 13.24 -7.78 -1.60
CA GLU A 126 13.64 -9.14 -2.00
C GLU A 126 12.46 -9.93 -2.59
N PHE A 127 11.25 -9.69 -2.07
CA PHE A 127 10.01 -10.22 -2.60
C PHE A 127 9.10 -9.04 -2.97
N VAL A 128 9.23 -8.59 -4.22
CA VAL A 128 8.63 -7.34 -4.70
C VAL A 128 7.11 -7.38 -4.55
N VAL A 129 6.47 -8.48 -4.94
CA VAL A 129 5.02 -8.66 -4.84
C VAL A 129 4.55 -8.63 -3.38
N VAL A 130 5.23 -9.33 -2.48
CA VAL A 130 4.82 -9.45 -1.06
C VAL A 130 4.94 -8.10 -0.35
N GLN A 131 6.10 -7.47 -0.49
CA GLN A 131 6.38 -6.21 0.20
C GLN A 131 5.57 -5.06 -0.39
N THR A 132 5.38 -5.02 -1.72
CA THR A 132 4.54 -4.02 -2.37
C THR A 132 3.07 -4.21 -2.00
N PHE A 133 2.59 -5.45 -1.91
CA PHE A 133 1.23 -5.73 -1.44
C PHE A 133 1.01 -5.26 0.00
N GLY A 134 1.95 -5.54 0.91
CA GLY A 134 1.91 -5.00 2.27
C GLY A 134 1.91 -3.47 2.32
N LEU A 135 2.71 -2.82 1.47
CA LEU A 135 2.75 -1.35 1.33
C LEU A 135 1.43 -0.79 0.82
N VAL A 136 0.82 -1.42 -0.19
CA VAL A 136 -0.49 -1.04 -0.73
C VAL A 136 -1.56 -1.15 0.35
N ILE A 137 -1.53 -2.20 1.18
CA ILE A 137 -2.45 -2.33 2.31
C ILE A 137 -2.23 -1.17 3.28
N LEU A 138 -1.02 -0.92 3.76
CA LEU A 138 -0.75 0.14 4.75
C LEU A 138 -1.14 1.54 4.23
N ILE A 139 -0.72 1.88 3.01
CA ILE A 139 -0.98 3.18 2.38
C ILE A 139 -2.47 3.32 2.05
N GLY A 140 -3.07 2.29 1.45
CA GLY A 140 -4.48 2.29 1.07
C GLY A 140 -5.41 2.36 2.27
N TYR A 141 -5.09 1.65 3.35
CA TYR A 141 -5.86 1.70 4.59
C TYR A 141 -5.69 3.06 5.29
N SER A 142 -4.49 3.63 5.27
CA SER A 142 -4.26 5.00 5.74
C SER A 142 -5.03 6.06 4.94
N LEU A 143 -5.25 5.86 3.64
CA LEU A 143 -6.09 6.75 2.82
C LEU A 143 -7.54 6.72 3.29
N VAL A 144 -8.10 5.52 3.44
CA VAL A 144 -9.48 5.36 3.92
C VAL A 144 -9.64 5.93 5.33
N HIS A 145 -8.61 5.79 6.17
CA HIS A 145 -8.57 6.37 7.51
C HIS A 145 -8.68 7.91 7.50
N THR A 146 -8.13 8.60 6.50
CA THR A 146 -8.27 10.05 6.42
C THR A 146 -9.68 10.54 6.08
N ASP A 147 -10.55 9.67 5.54
CA ASP A 147 -11.88 10.05 5.06
C ASP A 147 -13.04 9.61 5.99
N ILE A 148 -12.83 8.65 6.91
CA ILE A 148 -13.89 8.10 7.79
C ILE A 148 -13.69 8.53 9.25
N VAL A 149 -14.73 9.12 9.86
CA VAL A 149 -14.69 9.78 11.18
C VAL A 149 -14.96 8.84 12.37
N ASP A 150 -15.73 7.77 12.20
CA ASP A 150 -16.09 6.82 13.28
C ASP A 150 -15.11 5.64 13.30
N TRP A 151 -14.00 5.81 14.04
CA TRP A 151 -12.87 4.89 13.97
C TRP A 151 -12.60 4.13 15.29
N ASN A 152 -12.32 2.82 15.20
CA ASN A 152 -11.91 1.99 16.34
C ASN A 152 -10.60 1.24 16.02
N ILE A 153 -9.48 1.71 16.60
CA ILE A 153 -8.13 1.11 16.49
C ILE A 153 -8.15 -0.41 16.67
N SER A 154 -8.97 -0.91 17.60
CA SER A 154 -8.96 -2.33 17.94
C SER A 154 -9.35 -3.16 16.72
N ASN A 155 -10.35 -2.74 15.94
CA ASN A 155 -10.86 -3.47 14.78
C ASN A 155 -9.95 -3.38 13.53
N GLU A 156 -8.87 -2.62 13.60
CA GLU A 156 -7.99 -2.41 12.44
C GLU A 156 -6.56 -2.88 12.68
N LEU A 157 -6.25 -3.17 13.94
CA LEU A 157 -4.98 -3.71 14.36
C LEU A 157 -4.54 -4.94 13.53
N PRO A 158 -5.42 -5.92 13.20
CA PRO A 158 -4.99 -7.08 12.42
C PRO A 158 -4.52 -6.72 11.01
N VAL A 159 -5.17 -5.75 10.36
CA VAL A 159 -4.81 -5.29 9.01
C VAL A 159 -3.47 -4.55 9.03
N ILE A 160 -3.29 -3.65 10.01
CA ILE A 160 -2.03 -2.90 10.18
C ILE A 160 -0.88 -3.86 10.52
N CYS A 161 -1.11 -4.82 11.42
CA CYS A 161 -0.12 -5.84 11.76
C CYS A 161 0.23 -6.70 10.55
N ALA A 162 -0.75 -7.16 9.79
CA ALA A 162 -0.52 -7.95 8.59
C ALA A 162 0.29 -7.18 7.54
N GLY A 163 -0.11 -5.94 7.24
CA GLY A 163 0.64 -5.09 6.31
C GLY A 163 2.07 -4.84 6.77
N SER A 164 2.28 -4.57 8.06
CA SER A 164 3.61 -4.37 8.64
C SER A 164 4.48 -5.62 8.57
N ILE A 165 3.90 -6.80 8.81
CA ILE A 165 4.60 -8.08 8.68
C ILE A 165 5.02 -8.30 7.22
N LEU A 166 4.11 -8.12 6.26
CA LEU A 166 4.41 -8.35 4.84
C LEU A 166 5.47 -7.39 4.27
N VAL A 167 5.49 -6.13 4.72
CA VAL A 167 6.53 -5.17 4.31
C VAL A 167 7.85 -5.45 5.01
N GLY A 168 7.80 -5.61 6.34
CA GLY A 168 8.97 -5.55 7.20
C GLY A 168 9.70 -6.88 7.38
N PHE A 169 8.97 -7.99 7.39
CA PHE A 169 9.54 -9.29 7.72
C PHE A 169 10.59 -9.78 6.71
N PRO A 170 10.40 -9.59 5.39
CA PRO A 170 11.43 -9.97 4.41
C PRO A 170 12.76 -9.20 4.57
N PHE A 171 12.79 -8.05 5.26
CA PHE A 171 14.04 -7.32 5.54
C PHE A 171 14.83 -7.88 6.74
N LEU A 172 14.23 -8.78 7.53
CA LEU A 172 14.80 -9.27 8.80
C LEU A 172 15.52 -10.62 8.65
N ILE A 173 15.36 -11.27 7.50
CA ILE A 173 16.03 -12.53 7.12
C ILE A 173 17.28 -12.18 6.32
#